data_AF-A0A930QDB9-F1
#
_entry.id   AF-A0A930QDB9-F1
#
_cell.length_a   1.000
_cell.length_b   1.000
_cell.length_c   1.000
_cell.angle_alpha   90.00
_cell.angle_beta   90.00
_cell.angle_gamma   90.00
#
_symmetry.space_group_name_H-M   'P 1'
#
loop_
_entity.id
_entity.type
_entity.pdbx_description
1 polymer ?
#
loop_
_entity_poly.entity_id
_entity_poly.type
_entity_poly.pdbx_seq_one_letter_code
_entity_poly.pdbx_strand_id
1 'polypeptide(L)'
;MKKIVDDVRLIFKCCSLYYQDGLGQKEICELLGISRPTVSRMLSIGKERGIVRIEIQNPDNIAYGQLERELEKKYHLQEVI
;
A
#
# COMPACT_ATOMS: atom_id res chain seq x y z
N MET A 1 25.24 -7.82 9.20
CA MET A 1 24.93 -6.83 8.14
C MET A 1 23.45 -6.48 8.23
N LYS A 2 23.08 -5.22 8.50
CA LYS A 2 21.67 -4.78 8.39
C LYS A 2 21.24 -5.01 6.94
N LYS A 3 20.19 -5.79 6.70
CA LYS A 3 19.65 -5.93 5.34
C LYS A 3 19.18 -4.54 4.91
N ILE A 4 19.54 -4.10 3.70
CA ILE A 4 19.14 -2.80 3.12
C ILE A 4 17.63 -2.54 3.27
N VAL A 5 16.83 -3.61 3.31
CA VAL A 5 15.37 -3.60 3.47
C VAL A 5 14.90 -3.13 4.85
N ASP A 6 15.74 -3.15 5.88
CA ASP A 6 15.39 -2.71 7.24
C ASP A 6 15.76 -1.25 7.51
N ASP A 7 16.37 -0.56 6.54
CA ASP A 7 16.70 0.86 6.66
C ASP A 7 15.42 1.71 6.56
N VAL A 8 15.05 2.30 7.70
CA VAL A 8 13.84 3.12 7.83
C VAL A 8 13.86 4.33 6.89
N ARG A 9 15.02 4.94 6.63
CA ARG A 9 15.13 6.07 5.71
C ARG A 9 14.87 5.64 4.27
N LEU A 10 15.37 4.46 3.90
CA LEU A 10 15.14 3.93 2.55
C LEU A 10 13.69 3.47 2.36
N ILE A 11 13.07 2.86 3.38
CA ILE A 11 11.64 2.53 3.38
C ILE A 11 10.80 3.81 3.21
N PHE A 12 11.10 4.85 3.99
CA PHE A 12 10.41 6.15 3.88
C PHE A 12 10.53 6.70 2.46
N LYS A 13 11.75 6.77 1.90
CA LYS A 13 11.97 7.28 0.53
C LYS A 13 11.20 6.47 -0.51
N CYS A 14 11.23 5.14 -0.41
CA CYS A 14 10.46 4.24 -1.29
C CYS A 14 8.95 4.52 -1.21
N CYS A 15 8.42 4.70 0.00
CA CYS A 15 7.01 5.04 0.21
C CYS A 15 6.64 6.42 -0.35
N SER A 16 7.47 7.44 -0.13
CA SER A 16 7.24 8.79 -0.69
C SER A 16 7.18 8.77 -2.21
N LEU A 17 8.16 8.11 -2.86
CA LEU A 17 8.17 8.00 -4.33
C LEU A 17 6.90 7.33 -4.87
N TYR A 18 6.40 6.31 -4.18
CA TYR A 18 5.22 5.57 -4.62
C TYR A 18 3.90 6.32 -4.34
N TYR A 19 3.69 6.77 -3.11
CA TYR A 19 2.39 7.29 -2.66
C TYR A 19 2.24 8.81 -2.84
N GLN A 20 3.35 9.56 -2.75
CA GLN A 20 3.33 11.01 -2.88
C GLN A 20 3.66 11.44 -4.32
N ASP A 21 4.70 10.85 -4.89
CA ASP A 21 5.18 11.24 -6.21
C ASP A 21 4.53 10.43 -7.36
N GLY A 22 3.78 9.37 -7.02
CA GLY A 22 2.99 8.58 -7.97
C GLY A 22 3.79 7.65 -8.88
N LEU A 23 5.06 7.38 -8.57
CA LEU A 23 5.91 6.51 -9.38
C LEU A 23 5.46 5.04 -9.27
N GLY A 24 5.51 4.33 -10.40
CA GLY A 24 5.36 2.89 -10.43
C GLY A 24 6.56 2.16 -9.83
N GLN A 25 6.35 0.92 -9.37
CA GLN A 25 7.42 0.12 -8.75
C GLN A 25 8.64 -0.08 -9.67
N LYS A 26 8.44 -0.14 -11.00
CA LYS A 26 9.54 -0.28 -11.97
C LYS A 26 10.44 0.96 -11.98
N GLU A 27 9.86 2.14 -12.02
CA GLU A 27 10.59 3.42 -11.99
C GLU A 27 11.37 3.55 -10.68
N ILE A 28 10.75 3.12 -9.56
CA ILE A 28 11.41 3.10 -8.25
C ILE A 28 12.59 2.11 -8.23
N CYS A 29 12.47 0.94 -8.88
CA CYS A 29 13.59 -0.01 -8.99
C CYS A 29 14.80 0.61 -9.70
N GLU A 30 14.54 1.28 -10.83
CA GLU A 30 15.56 1.94 -11.63
C GLU A 30 16.21 3.11 -10.87
N LEU A 31 15.40 3.93 -10.20
CA LEU A 31 15.87 5.10 -9.44
C LEU A 31 16.67 4.73 -8.19
N LEU A 32 16.25 3.69 -7.45
CA LEU A 32 16.88 3.29 -6.19
C LEU A 32 17.92 2.17 -6.35
N GLY A 33 18.05 1.60 -7.56
CA GLY A 33 18.99 0.50 -7.84
C GLY A 33 18.67 -0.78 -7.06
N ILE A 34 17.40 -1.05 -6.77
CA ILE A 34 16.95 -2.21 -5.99
C ILE A 34 15.93 -3.04 -6.77
N SER A 35 15.84 -4.32 -6.42
CA SER A 35 14.94 -5.26 -7.10
C SER A 35 13.47 -4.96 -6.83
N ARG A 36 12.58 -5.35 -7.75
CA ARG A 36 11.12 -5.22 -7.59
C ARG A 36 10.56 -5.92 -6.34
N PRO A 37 10.99 -7.14 -5.97
CA PRO A 37 10.63 -7.73 -4.68
C PRO A 37 11.07 -6.88 -3.48
N THR A 38 12.22 -6.21 -3.55
CA THR A 38 12.70 -5.30 -2.51
C THR A 38 11.80 -4.07 -2.40
N VAL A 39 11.44 -3.43 -3.52
CA VAL A 39 10.50 -2.30 -3.55
C VAL A 39 9.15 -2.71 -2.95
N SER A 40 8.57 -3.81 -3.42
CA SER A 40 7.30 -4.32 -2.89
C SER A 40 7.37 -4.59 -1.39
N ARG A 41 8.47 -5.18 -0.91
CA ARG A 41 8.67 -5.46 0.52
C ARG A 41 8.79 -4.17 1.34
N MET A 42 9.50 -3.15 0.83
CA MET A 42 9.60 -1.85 1.51
C MET A 42 8.25 -1.16 1.61
N LEU A 43 7.42 -1.19 0.56
CA LEU A 43 6.06 -0.64 0.61
C LEU A 43 5.18 -1.36 1.63
N SER A 44 5.28 -2.70 1.72
CA SER A 44 4.57 -3.47 2.75
C SER A 44 5.04 -3.10 4.16
N ILE A 45 6.36 -3.06 4.39
CA ILE A 45 6.91 -2.67 5.70
C ILE A 45 6.53 -1.23 6.06
N GLY A 46 6.49 -0.31 5.09
CA GLY A 46 6.04 1.07 5.32
C GLY A 46 4.61 1.15 5.83
N LYS A 47 3.71 0.31 5.32
CA LYS A 47 2.34 0.16 5.82
C LYS A 47 2.30 -0.50 7.20
N GLU A 48 2.99 -1.63 7.38
CA GLU A 48 3.03 -2.38 8.64
C GLU A 48 3.58 -1.55 9.80
N ARG A 49 4.59 -0.70 9.55
CA ARG A 49 5.20 0.17 10.56
C ARG A 49 4.46 1.51 10.75
N GLY A 50 3.37 1.74 10.02
CA GLY A 50 2.60 2.99 10.10
C GLY A 50 3.29 4.23 9.51
N ILE A 51 4.35 4.04 8.70
CA ILE A 51 4.99 5.11 7.92
C ILE A 51 4.02 5.64 6.87
N VAL A 52 3.19 4.74 6.31
CA VAL A 52 2.09 5.07 5.41
C VAL A 52 0.78 4.73 6.10
N ARG A 53 -0.14 5.69 6.14
CA ARG A 53 -1.55 5.47 6.49
C ARG A 53 -2.39 5.83 5.29
N ILE A 54 -3.25 4.90 4.87
CA ILE A 54 -4.19 5.10 3.77
C ILE A 54 -5.55 5.37 4.40
N GLU A 55 -6.08 6.56 4.14
CA GLU A 55 -7.43 6.96 4.53
C GLU A 55 -8.30 6.98 3.28
N ILE A 56 -9.46 6.32 3.35
CA ILE A 56 -10.45 6.32 2.27
C ILE A 56 -11.68 7.02 2.83
N GLN A 57 -12.02 8.17 2.25
CA GLN A 57 -13.20 8.93 2.63
C GLN A 57 -14.36 8.52 1.74
N ASN A 58 -15.44 8.01 2.35
CA ASN A 58 -16.67 7.69 1.63
C ASN A 58 -17.49 8.99 1.46
N PRO A 59 -17.71 9.46 0.22
CA PRO A 59 -18.42 10.72 -0.02
C PRO A 59 -19.90 10.68 0.43
N ASP A 60 -20.53 9.51 0.44
CA ASP A 60 -21.98 9.40 0.68
C ASP A 60 -22.34 9.16 2.15
N ASN A 61 -21.35 9.00 3.04
CA ASN A 61 -21.54 8.73 4.47
C ASN A 61 -22.40 7.47 4.76
N ILE A 62 -22.69 6.66 3.74
CA ILE A 62 -23.48 5.44 3.86
C ILE A 62 -22.59 4.35 4.44
N ALA A 63 -22.88 4.00 5.69
CA ALA A 63 -22.13 3.04 6.51
C ALA A 63 -22.23 1.57 6.04
N TYR A 64 -22.70 1.32 4.81
CA TYR A 64 -22.92 -0.04 4.30
C TYR A 64 -21.72 -0.64 3.59
N GLY A 65 -20.68 0.13 3.23
CA GLY A 65 -19.52 -0.43 2.52
C GLY A 65 -18.82 -1.59 3.24
N GLN A 66 -18.87 -1.65 4.58
CA GLN A 66 -18.41 -2.84 5.30
C GLN A 66 -19.41 -4.00 5.20
N LEU A 67 -20.70 -3.72 5.34
CA LEU A 67 -21.79 -4.71 5.23
C LEU A 67 -21.87 -5.31 3.82
N GLU A 68 -21.77 -4.51 2.78
CA GLU A 68 -21.70 -4.93 1.37
C GLU A 68 -20.58 -5.96 1.17
N ARG A 69 -19.36 -5.62 1.59
CA ARG A 69 -18.20 -6.53 1.53
C ARG A 69 -18.38 -7.81 2.34
N GLU A 70 -19.06 -7.73 3.49
CA GLU A 70 -19.37 -8.90 4.30
C GLU A 70 -20.39 -9.82 3.61
N LEU A 71 -21.42 -9.25 2.99
CA LEU A 71 -22.44 -9.98 2.22
C LEU A 71 -21.85 -10.61 0.96
N GLU A 72 -21.04 -9.87 0.19
CA GLU A 72 -20.33 -10.38 -0.98
C GLU A 72 -19.48 -11.60 -0.64
N LYS A 73 -18.69 -11.53 0.45
CA LYS A 73 -17.86 -12.65 0.89
C LYS A 73 -18.69 -13.84 1.37
N LYS A 74 -19.75 -13.59 2.14
CA LYS A 74 -20.57 -14.64 2.76
C LYS A 74 -21.41 -15.40 1.72
N TYR A 75 -21.91 -14.69 0.72
CA TYR A 75 -22.83 -15.24 -0.28
C TYR A 75 -22.19 -15.40 -1.66
N HIS A 76 -20.88 -15.12 -1.79
CA HIS A 76 -20.13 -15.15 -3.05
C HIS A 76 -20.77 -14.31 -4.16
N LEU A 77 -21.31 -13.15 -3.79
CA LEU A 77 -21.96 -12.23 -4.73
C LEU A 77 -20.89 -11.41 -5.44
N GLN A 78 -21.19 -11.02 -6.69
CA GLN A 78 -20.30 -10.18 -7.48
C GLN A 78 -20.31 -8.72 -6.97
N GLU A 79 -21.45 -8.23 -6.49
CA GLU A 79 -21.62 -6.86 -5.99
C GLU A 79 -22.87 -6.77 -5.10
N VAL A 80 -22.82 -5.96 -4.04
CA VAL A 80 -23.96 -5.56 -3.19
C VAL A 80 -23.97 -4.03 -3.03
N ILE A 81 -25.15 -3.40 -3.12
CA ILE A 81 -25.38 -1.95 -3.01
C ILE A 81 -26.56 -1.72 -2.05
#